data_AF-A0A1G7LQR2-F1
#
_entry.id   AF-A0A1G7LQR2-F1
#
_cell.length_a   1.000
_cell.length_b   1.000
_cell.length_c   1.000
_cell.angle_alpha   90.00
_cell.angle_beta   90.00
_cell.angle_gamma   90.00
#
_symmetry.space_group_name_H-M   'P 1'
#
loop_
_entity.id
_entity.type
_entity.pdbx_description
1 polymer ?
#
loop_
_entity_poly.entity_id
_entity_poly.type
_entity_poly.pdbx_seq_one_letter_code
_entity_poly.pdbx_strand_id
1 'polypeptide(L)'
;MLIAAILFVFFAVEGHCQTKRNMLNFDYSYIFHEENPLGYIGNKYQRLYMHFDTIYKDKKDASRYIVNGVSRVRQNLCRFSGYIKIDSVVVDNREDSYRSGDDLTPRFTAYAKYEFKEDAAQKGSGVFSGKFRSAIYLYKNTVHYDDLEWGADSYCNNQFEGTWTSYRTKAKKKANFGDYRIPDSSGLDGGAAEFMPYGGEGWGTYLNMYSNFGEKGISDDLVQAATAEEQREWWKGEKENIVTWKTRKTKGEPCSVDIYRNGKFLQTLKTKVDSLYRIKQSDFNYDGFRDILISPEYDLKRFVYLWSPKSGKYAEAPEFEKVDFTDFYERANCVVGIKQVCHHDVEEYIMYKLLDDKFVLYSTLVKRPYGSVYCEQIIYNQKGEVVDRKKNPKYEEILDFWQSVFFTDKVTSELQ
;
A
#
# COMPACT_ATOMS: atom_id res chain seq x y z
N MET A 1 -55.41 21.92 -39.96
CA MET A 1 -54.89 20.68 -40.56
C MET A 1 -53.37 20.82 -40.64
N LEU A 2 -52.64 19.95 -39.92
CA LEU A 2 -51.19 19.67 -39.94
C LEU A 2 -50.17 20.84 -39.78
N ILE A 3 -49.48 20.94 -38.64
CA ILE A 3 -48.15 20.36 -38.24
C ILE A 3 -47.02 21.39 -38.42
N ALA A 4 -46.46 21.83 -37.29
CA ALA A 4 -45.02 21.92 -37.04
C ALA A 4 -44.81 22.23 -35.55
N ALA A 5 -44.82 21.19 -34.73
CA ALA A 5 -44.32 21.27 -33.35
C ALA A 5 -42.79 21.35 -33.42
N ILE A 6 -42.25 22.47 -32.97
CA ILE A 6 -40.81 22.66 -32.79
C ILE A 6 -40.38 21.74 -31.64
N LEU A 7 -39.70 20.65 -31.99
CA LEU A 7 -38.93 19.85 -31.04
C LEU A 7 -37.74 20.70 -30.56
N PHE A 8 -37.88 21.34 -29.40
CA PHE A 8 -36.72 21.69 -28.59
C PHE A 8 -36.19 20.38 -27.97
N VAL A 9 -35.23 19.77 -28.64
CA VAL A 9 -34.37 18.75 -28.03
C VAL A 9 -33.52 19.48 -26.99
N PHE A 10 -33.96 19.44 -25.74
CA PHE A 10 -33.04 19.61 -24.61
C PHE A 10 -32.04 18.46 -24.70
N PHE A 11 -30.86 18.73 -25.24
CA PHE A 11 -29.67 17.97 -24.85
C PHE A 11 -29.42 18.31 -23.39
N ALA A 12 -30.08 17.56 -22.50
CA ALA A 12 -29.64 17.48 -21.12
C ALA A 12 -28.22 16.91 -21.15
N VAL A 13 -27.26 17.73 -20.76
CA VAL A 13 -25.98 17.22 -20.27
C VAL A 13 -26.33 16.43 -19.02
N GLU A 14 -26.47 15.11 -19.17
CA GLU A 14 -26.60 14.18 -18.07
C GLU A 14 -25.29 14.20 -17.27
N GLY A 15 -25.18 15.14 -16.33
CA GLY A 15 -24.33 14.96 -15.17
C GLY A 15 -24.78 13.66 -14.50
N HIS A 16 -24.00 12.59 -14.70
CA HIS A 16 -24.30 11.23 -14.24
C HIS A 16 -24.38 11.20 -12.71
N CYS A 17 -25.57 11.44 -12.15
CA CYS A 17 -25.86 11.10 -10.77
C CYS A 17 -25.93 9.57 -10.67
N GLN A 18 -24.78 8.92 -10.45
CA GLN A 18 -24.69 7.48 -10.22
C GLN A 18 -25.62 7.13 -9.05
N THR A 19 -26.70 6.40 -9.33
CA THR A 19 -27.60 5.95 -8.27
C THR A 19 -26.90 4.93 -7.38
N LYS A 20 -27.31 4.82 -6.11
CA LYS A 20 -26.82 3.80 -5.16
C LYS A 20 -26.78 2.38 -5.77
N ARG A 21 -27.75 2.04 -6.61
CA ARG A 21 -27.85 0.71 -7.26
C ARG A 21 -26.75 0.48 -8.30
N ASN A 22 -26.31 1.53 -8.98
CA ASN A 22 -25.20 1.46 -9.94
C ASN A 22 -23.86 1.28 -9.20
N MET A 23 -23.66 2.01 -8.10
CA MET A 23 -22.43 1.90 -7.31
C MET A 23 -22.25 0.51 -6.67
N LEU A 24 -23.33 -0.14 -6.23
CA LEU A 24 -23.25 -1.50 -5.68
C LEU A 24 -22.85 -2.58 -6.71
N ASN A 25 -22.82 -2.27 -8.02
CA ASN A 25 -22.38 -3.24 -9.03
C ASN A 25 -20.86 -3.40 -9.05
N PHE A 26 -20.10 -2.37 -8.66
CA PHE A 26 -18.64 -2.44 -8.61
C PHE A 26 -18.13 -3.40 -7.55
N ASP A 27 -16.96 -4.00 -7.79
CA ASP A 27 -16.30 -4.83 -6.82
C ASP A 27 -15.27 -4.01 -6.03
N TYR A 28 -15.58 -3.70 -4.78
CA TYR A 28 -14.70 -2.96 -3.86
C TYR A 28 -13.66 -3.84 -3.14
N SER A 29 -13.58 -5.14 -3.44
CA SER A 29 -12.72 -6.06 -2.69
C SER A 29 -11.25 -5.66 -2.62
N TYR A 30 -10.68 -5.17 -3.73
CA TYR A 30 -9.28 -4.73 -3.74
C TYR A 30 -9.09 -3.42 -2.97
N ILE A 31 -10.07 -2.51 -3.03
CA ILE A 31 -10.03 -1.22 -2.33
C ILE A 31 -10.00 -1.44 -0.81
N PHE A 32 -10.77 -2.41 -0.30
CA PHE A 32 -10.83 -2.68 1.13
C PHE A 32 -9.64 -3.51 1.65
N HIS A 33 -8.72 -3.91 0.76
CA HIS A 33 -7.56 -4.78 1.04
C HIS A 33 -6.21 -4.10 0.75
N GLU A 34 -6.20 -2.81 0.40
CA GLU A 34 -5.00 -2.17 -0.18
C GLU A 34 -3.81 -2.09 0.79
N GLU A 35 -4.05 -1.84 2.09
CA GLU A 35 -2.99 -1.57 3.07
C GLU A 35 -3.14 -2.38 4.36
N ASN A 36 -2.04 -2.48 5.13
CA ASN A 36 -2.09 -2.97 6.51
C ASN A 36 -2.50 -1.83 7.46
N PRO A 37 -3.69 -1.86 8.06
CA PRO A 37 -4.20 -0.72 8.82
C PRO A 37 -3.48 -0.55 10.16
N LEU A 38 -3.37 0.70 10.61
CA LEU A 38 -2.97 1.02 11.97
C LEU A 38 -4.16 0.85 12.90
N GLY A 39 -3.97 0.32 14.12
CA GLY A 39 -5.08 0.10 15.04
C GLY A 39 -4.75 0.19 16.53
N TYR A 40 -5.78 0.48 17.32
CA TYR A 40 -5.73 0.38 18.79
C TYR A 40 -6.96 -0.33 19.37
N ILE A 41 -6.82 -0.84 20.60
CA ILE A 41 -7.90 -1.43 21.39
C ILE A 41 -7.88 -0.98 22.86
N GLY A 42 -9.06 -0.62 23.39
CA GLY A 42 -9.30 -0.23 24.77
C GLY A 42 -8.78 1.17 25.12
N ASN A 43 -9.08 1.61 26.35
CA ASN A 43 -8.85 2.99 26.81
C ASN A 43 -7.37 3.36 26.96
N LYS A 44 -6.46 2.39 26.91
CA LYS A 44 -5.02 2.61 26.95
C LYS A 44 -4.38 2.63 25.57
N TYR A 45 -5.19 2.69 24.51
CA TYR A 45 -4.72 2.67 23.13
C TYR A 45 -3.74 1.53 22.84
N GLN A 46 -4.01 0.33 23.38
CA GLN A 46 -3.13 -0.81 23.17
C GLN A 46 -3.07 -1.11 21.66
N ARG A 47 -1.86 -1.17 21.08
CA ARG A 47 -1.65 -1.49 19.66
C ARG A 47 -2.41 -2.76 19.27
N LEU A 48 -3.20 -2.63 18.22
CA LEU A 48 -3.98 -3.67 17.56
C LEU A 48 -3.44 -3.79 16.13
N TYR A 49 -3.05 -4.99 15.74
CA TYR A 49 -2.73 -5.30 14.35
C TYR A 49 -3.90 -6.08 13.73
N MET A 50 -4.22 -5.74 12.49
CA MET A 50 -5.20 -6.45 11.68
C MET A 50 -4.54 -6.86 10.37
N HIS A 51 -4.72 -8.12 9.99
CA HIS A 51 -4.31 -8.64 8.71
C HIS A 51 -5.53 -9.28 8.06
N PHE A 52 -5.75 -8.98 6.79
CA PHE A 52 -6.83 -9.55 5.99
C PHE A 52 -6.23 -10.57 5.04
N ASP A 53 -6.57 -11.85 5.21
CA ASP A 53 -6.13 -12.92 4.31
C ASP A 53 -6.89 -12.80 2.97
N THR A 54 -8.21 -12.54 3.04
CA THR A 54 -9.09 -12.45 1.88
C THR A 54 -10.24 -11.49 2.12
N ILE A 55 -10.59 -10.72 1.09
CA ILE A 55 -11.84 -9.96 1.00
C ILE A 55 -12.44 -10.22 -0.39
N TYR A 56 -13.62 -10.83 -0.46
CA TYR A 56 -14.29 -11.07 -1.73
C TYR A 56 -15.77 -10.71 -1.66
N LYS A 57 -16.30 -10.15 -2.76
CA LYS A 57 -17.72 -9.83 -2.90
C LYS A 57 -18.59 -11.08 -2.82
N ASP A 58 -19.66 -11.03 -2.04
CA ASP A 58 -20.63 -12.12 -1.93
C ASP A 58 -21.43 -12.24 -3.23
N LYS A 59 -21.50 -13.46 -3.78
CA LYS A 59 -22.24 -13.76 -5.01
C LYS A 59 -23.76 -13.62 -4.85
N LYS A 60 -24.28 -13.65 -3.61
CA LYS A 60 -25.72 -13.61 -3.29
C LYS A 60 -26.20 -12.25 -2.80
N ASP A 61 -25.32 -11.44 -2.21
CA ASP A 61 -25.63 -10.10 -1.69
C ASP A 61 -24.56 -9.13 -2.19
N ALA A 62 -24.88 -8.37 -3.25
CA ALA A 62 -23.95 -7.42 -3.88
C ALA A 62 -23.48 -6.29 -2.95
N SER A 63 -24.13 -6.09 -1.80
CA SER A 63 -23.69 -5.13 -0.78
C SER A 63 -22.71 -5.73 0.23
N ARG A 64 -22.49 -7.05 0.20
CA ARG A 64 -21.76 -7.78 1.23
C ARG A 64 -20.42 -8.31 0.70
N TYR A 65 -19.42 -8.22 1.55
CA TYR A 65 -18.07 -8.70 1.33
C TYR A 65 -17.72 -9.68 2.43
N ILE A 66 -17.25 -10.86 2.08
CA ILE A 66 -16.80 -11.87 3.03
C ILE A 66 -15.33 -11.66 3.32
N VAL A 67 -15.00 -11.65 4.61
CA VAL A 67 -13.67 -11.30 5.10
C VAL A 67 -13.12 -12.44 5.95
N ASN A 68 -11.87 -12.83 5.70
CA ASN A 68 -11.09 -13.67 6.61
C ASN A 68 -9.76 -12.99 6.92
N GLY A 69 -9.25 -13.21 8.12
CA GLY A 69 -7.99 -12.62 8.53
C GLY A 69 -7.55 -13.02 9.92
N VAL A 70 -6.56 -12.29 10.43
CA VAL A 70 -5.98 -12.51 11.75
C VAL A 70 -5.84 -11.17 12.47
N SER A 71 -6.26 -11.12 13.72
CA SER A 71 -5.99 -10.00 14.61
C SER A 71 -4.81 -10.34 15.52
N ARG A 72 -4.10 -9.31 16.00
CA ARG A 72 -3.07 -9.47 17.01
C ARG A 72 -3.13 -8.36 18.03
N VAL A 73 -3.16 -8.74 19.31
CA VAL A 73 -2.98 -7.81 20.44
C VAL A 73 -1.86 -8.37 21.31
N ARG A 74 -0.76 -7.60 21.45
CA ARG A 74 0.50 -8.10 22.01
C ARG A 74 0.97 -9.34 21.24
N GLN A 75 1.04 -10.50 21.87
CA GLN A 75 1.39 -11.79 21.23
C GLN A 75 0.17 -12.70 21.03
N ASN A 76 -1.04 -12.24 21.37
CA ASN A 76 -2.25 -13.04 21.21
C ASN A 76 -2.79 -12.89 19.78
N LEU A 77 -2.73 -13.98 19.02
CA LEU A 77 -3.26 -14.09 17.68
C LEU A 77 -4.66 -14.70 17.70
N CYS A 78 -5.59 -14.12 16.95
CA CYS A 78 -6.93 -14.67 16.77
C CYS A 78 -7.33 -14.59 15.30
N ARG A 79 -7.62 -15.75 14.70
CA ARG A 79 -8.20 -15.81 13.36
C ARG A 79 -9.64 -15.34 13.43
N PHE A 80 -10.09 -14.61 12.42
CA PHE A 80 -11.46 -14.17 12.32
C PHE A 80 -12.04 -14.43 10.93
N SER A 81 -13.35 -14.64 10.92
CA SER A 81 -14.18 -14.61 9.72
C SER A 81 -15.34 -13.65 9.94
N GLY A 82 -15.79 -13.00 8.88
CA GLY A 82 -16.78 -11.96 9.03
C GLY A 82 -17.23 -11.35 7.72
N TYR A 83 -17.74 -10.13 7.81
CA TYR A 83 -18.18 -9.39 6.64
C TYR A 83 -18.06 -7.87 6.80
N ILE A 84 -18.00 -7.21 5.66
CA ILE A 84 -18.31 -5.78 5.50
C ILE A 84 -19.59 -5.71 4.67
N LYS A 85 -20.56 -4.88 5.08
CA LYS A 85 -21.81 -4.67 4.37
C LYS A 85 -22.01 -3.19 4.07
N ILE A 86 -21.99 -2.83 2.79
CA ILE A 86 -22.20 -1.47 2.30
C ILE A 86 -23.65 -1.07 2.54
N ASP A 87 -23.84 -0.04 3.37
CA ASP A 87 -25.14 0.56 3.65
C ASP A 87 -25.47 1.61 2.58
N SER A 88 -24.51 2.44 2.19
CA SER A 88 -24.67 3.49 1.17
C SER A 88 -23.35 3.92 0.56
N VAL A 89 -23.38 4.35 -0.70
CA VAL A 89 -22.30 5.09 -1.35
C VAL A 89 -22.85 6.47 -1.67
N VAL A 90 -22.19 7.51 -1.18
CA VAL A 90 -22.63 8.90 -1.36
C VAL A 90 -21.56 9.68 -2.09
N VAL A 91 -21.98 10.63 -2.93
CA VAL A 91 -21.05 11.59 -3.56
C VAL A 91 -20.43 12.44 -2.46
N ASP A 92 -19.13 12.67 -2.56
CA ASP A 92 -18.42 13.56 -1.66
C ASP A 92 -18.56 15.00 -2.14
N ASN A 93 -19.48 15.75 -1.52
CA ASN A 93 -19.76 17.15 -1.85
C ASN A 93 -18.81 18.12 -1.11
N ARG A 94 -17.54 17.75 -0.88
CA ARG A 94 -16.52 18.68 -0.37
C ARG A 94 -16.42 19.90 -1.30
N GLU A 95 -17.04 21.01 -0.89
CA GLU A 95 -16.97 22.35 -1.51
C GLU A 95 -15.70 23.13 -1.11
N ASP A 96 -14.81 22.54 -0.29
CA ASP A 96 -13.75 23.29 0.39
C ASP A 96 -12.47 23.52 -0.45
N SER A 97 -12.46 24.68 -1.10
CA SER A 97 -11.41 25.73 -1.15
C SER A 97 -9.95 25.47 -1.62
N TYR A 98 -9.64 24.36 -2.31
CA TYR A 98 -8.42 24.28 -3.16
C TYR A 98 -8.71 23.80 -4.60
N ARG A 99 -10.00 23.71 -4.95
CA ARG A 99 -10.50 23.22 -6.22
C ARG A 99 -10.47 24.34 -7.26
N SER A 100 -9.31 24.59 -7.87
CA SER A 100 -9.21 25.49 -9.02
C SER A 100 -9.39 24.69 -10.31
N GLY A 101 -10.58 24.78 -10.91
CA GLY A 101 -10.91 24.17 -12.21
C GLY A 101 -12.13 23.25 -12.14
N ASP A 102 -12.73 22.99 -13.30
CA ASP A 102 -13.82 22.02 -13.47
C ASP A 102 -13.39 20.62 -13.00
N ASP A 103 -13.62 20.34 -11.71
CA ASP A 103 -13.03 19.24 -10.96
C ASP A 103 -13.74 17.89 -11.26
N LEU A 104 -13.37 17.26 -12.39
CA LEU A 104 -14.17 16.26 -13.13
C LEU A 104 -14.08 14.78 -12.71
N THR A 105 -13.37 14.39 -11.64
CA THR A 105 -13.41 12.97 -11.16
C THR A 105 -14.37 12.82 -9.99
N PRO A 106 -15.54 12.15 -10.16
CA PRO A 106 -16.49 11.98 -9.08
C PRO A 106 -15.90 11.17 -7.93
N ARG A 107 -15.77 11.80 -6.75
CA ARG A 107 -15.37 11.15 -5.51
C ARG A 107 -16.60 10.74 -4.71
N PHE A 108 -16.50 9.61 -4.03
CA PHE A 108 -17.57 9.05 -3.21
C PHE A 108 -17.02 8.56 -1.89
N THR A 109 -17.90 8.48 -0.91
CA THR A 109 -17.65 7.75 0.33
C THR A 109 -18.59 6.55 0.41
N ALA A 110 -18.03 5.35 0.52
CA ALA A 110 -18.76 4.15 0.90
C ALA A 110 -18.88 4.09 2.43
N TYR A 111 -20.12 4.04 2.92
CA TYR A 111 -20.46 3.80 4.32
C TYR A 111 -21.00 2.38 4.47
N ALA A 112 -20.50 1.69 5.48
CA ALA A 112 -20.77 0.29 5.71
C ALA A 112 -20.79 -0.04 7.21
N LYS A 113 -21.26 -1.26 7.50
CA LYS A 113 -21.08 -1.91 8.79
C LYS A 113 -20.18 -3.11 8.63
N TYR A 114 -19.44 -3.46 9.67
CA TYR A 114 -18.63 -4.66 9.67
C TYR A 114 -18.85 -5.48 10.94
N GLU A 115 -18.62 -6.78 10.82
CA GLU A 115 -18.56 -7.73 11.93
C GLU A 115 -17.52 -8.79 11.62
N PHE A 116 -16.47 -8.87 12.45
CA PHE A 116 -15.41 -9.87 12.39
C PHE A 116 -15.45 -10.71 13.66
N LYS A 117 -15.76 -12.00 13.49
CA LYS A 117 -15.86 -12.97 14.59
C LYS A 117 -14.56 -13.73 14.69
N GLU A 118 -13.82 -13.51 15.76
CA GLU A 118 -12.66 -14.34 16.06
C GLU A 118 -13.11 -15.77 16.38
N ASP A 119 -12.20 -16.74 16.24
CA ASP A 119 -12.44 -18.11 16.65
C ASP A 119 -12.66 -18.19 18.17
N ALA A 120 -13.86 -18.62 18.57
CA ALA A 120 -14.25 -18.72 19.96
C ALA A 120 -13.42 -19.72 20.78
N ALA A 121 -12.71 -20.66 20.13
CA ALA A 121 -11.79 -21.59 20.77
C ALA A 121 -10.46 -20.92 21.16
N GLN A 122 -10.07 -19.82 20.51
CA GLN A 122 -8.81 -19.13 20.80
C GLN A 122 -8.88 -18.30 22.09
N LYS A 123 -7.79 -18.29 22.85
CA LYS A 123 -7.73 -17.52 24.10
C LYS A 123 -7.84 -16.03 23.80
N GLY A 124 -8.64 -15.33 24.60
CA GLY A 124 -8.77 -13.88 24.50
C GLY A 124 -9.51 -13.42 23.24
N SER A 125 -10.33 -14.28 22.63
CA SER A 125 -11.13 -13.98 21.45
C SER A 125 -12.45 -13.28 21.76
N GLY A 126 -13.00 -12.66 20.73
CA GLY A 126 -14.22 -11.88 20.74
C GLY A 126 -14.72 -11.53 19.34
N VAL A 127 -15.52 -10.48 19.28
CA VAL A 127 -16.12 -9.98 18.03
C VAL A 127 -15.76 -8.50 17.87
N PHE A 128 -15.15 -8.14 16.75
CA PHE A 128 -15.08 -6.75 16.32
C PHE A 128 -16.36 -6.43 15.54
N SER A 129 -17.00 -5.31 15.86
CA SER A 129 -18.15 -4.84 15.10
C SER A 129 -18.25 -3.32 15.16
N GLY A 130 -18.70 -2.70 14.07
CA GLY A 130 -18.78 -1.26 14.01
C GLY A 130 -19.16 -0.73 12.63
N LYS A 131 -18.76 0.50 12.38
CA LYS A 131 -18.92 1.20 11.10
C LYS A 131 -17.61 1.17 10.33
N PHE A 132 -17.72 1.14 9.01
CA PHE A 132 -16.62 1.20 8.08
C PHE A 132 -16.88 2.33 7.08
N ARG A 133 -15.84 3.11 6.77
CA ARG A 133 -15.87 4.17 5.76
C ARG A 133 -14.68 4.01 4.81
N SER A 134 -14.92 4.05 3.51
CA SER A 134 -13.88 4.06 2.48
C SER A 134 -14.12 5.22 1.51
N ALA A 135 -13.08 6.01 1.25
CA ALA A 135 -13.07 7.05 0.23
C ALA A 135 -12.60 6.44 -1.09
N ILE A 136 -13.37 6.72 -2.14
CA ILE A 136 -13.16 6.16 -3.49
C ILE A 136 -13.37 7.24 -4.54
N TYR A 137 -12.76 7.08 -5.71
CA TYR A 137 -13.13 7.85 -6.90
C TYR A 137 -13.51 6.93 -8.05
N LEU A 138 -14.31 7.45 -8.98
CA LEU A 138 -14.71 6.74 -10.19
C LEU A 138 -13.98 7.31 -11.40
N TYR A 139 -13.25 6.48 -12.12
CA TYR A 139 -12.65 6.86 -13.39
C TYR A 139 -12.93 5.81 -14.46
N LYS A 140 -13.38 6.24 -15.65
CA LYS A 140 -13.74 5.37 -16.79
C LYS A 140 -14.57 4.13 -16.38
N ASN A 141 -15.54 4.31 -15.48
CA ASN A 141 -16.41 3.25 -14.97
C ASN A 141 -15.67 2.14 -14.19
N THR A 142 -14.56 2.48 -13.54
CA THR A 142 -13.85 1.65 -12.56
C THR A 142 -13.73 2.44 -11.26
N VAL A 143 -13.93 1.76 -10.13
CA VAL A 143 -13.75 2.38 -8.81
C VAL A 143 -12.28 2.31 -8.41
N HIS A 144 -11.80 3.27 -7.66
CA HIS A 144 -10.43 3.29 -7.21
C HIS A 144 -10.39 3.69 -5.74
N TYR A 145 -9.37 3.21 -5.04
CA TYR A 145 -9.03 3.71 -3.72
C TYR A 145 -8.65 5.20 -3.86
N ASP A 146 -9.25 6.07 -3.05
CA ASP A 146 -8.99 7.52 -3.15
C ASP A 146 -7.68 7.89 -2.48
N ASP A 147 -6.59 7.84 -3.24
CA ASP A 147 -5.21 8.20 -2.89
C ASP A 147 -4.76 9.55 -3.49
N LEU A 148 -5.68 10.31 -4.08
CA LEU A 148 -5.38 11.56 -4.79
C LEU A 148 -4.76 12.64 -3.87
N GLU A 149 -5.00 12.52 -2.56
CA GLU A 149 -4.47 13.42 -1.52
C GLU A 149 -3.58 12.68 -0.52
N TRP A 150 -2.97 11.54 -0.90
CA TRP A 150 -2.14 10.75 0.02
C TRP A 150 -1.05 11.60 0.70
N GLY A 151 -0.43 12.54 -0.01
CA GLY A 151 0.58 13.44 0.57
C GLY A 151 0.07 14.47 1.59
N ALA A 152 -1.23 14.55 1.85
CA ALA A 152 -1.79 15.49 2.82
C ALA A 152 -1.62 14.99 4.27
N ASP A 153 -1.20 15.86 5.18
CA ASP A 153 -0.98 15.51 6.60
C ASP A 153 -2.19 14.79 7.24
N SER A 154 -3.42 15.17 6.89
CA SER A 154 -4.63 14.57 7.48
C SER A 154 -5.16 13.34 6.75
N TYR A 155 -4.43 12.83 5.75
CA TYR A 155 -4.90 11.76 4.89
C TYR A 155 -5.20 10.48 5.68
N CYS A 156 -6.37 9.90 5.40
CA CYS A 156 -6.84 8.66 5.99
C CYS A 156 -7.85 7.99 5.07
N ASN A 157 -7.88 6.66 5.06
CA ASN A 157 -8.85 5.91 4.28
C ASN A 157 -9.15 4.56 4.95
N ASN A 158 -10.13 3.81 4.46
CA ASN A 158 -10.60 2.54 5.02
C ASN A 158 -10.70 2.54 6.56
N GLN A 159 -11.49 3.45 7.09
CA GLN A 159 -11.60 3.72 8.53
C GLN A 159 -12.65 2.79 9.17
N PHE A 160 -12.20 1.97 10.12
CA PHE A 160 -13.04 1.08 10.93
C PHE A 160 -13.16 1.65 12.35
N GLU A 161 -14.37 2.05 12.72
CA GLU A 161 -14.70 2.59 14.03
C GLU A 161 -15.68 1.65 14.73
N GLY A 162 -15.29 1.09 15.88
CA GLY A 162 -16.10 0.05 16.50
C GLY A 162 -15.64 -0.42 17.87
N THR A 163 -16.08 -1.62 18.19
CA THR A 163 -15.89 -2.24 19.50
C THR A 163 -15.49 -3.70 19.32
N TRP A 164 -14.51 -4.14 20.11
CA TRP A 164 -14.25 -5.54 20.37
C TRP A 164 -15.02 -6.00 21.61
N THR A 165 -15.77 -7.09 21.49
CA THR A 165 -16.56 -7.69 22.58
C THR A 165 -16.06 -9.10 22.88
N SER A 166 -15.58 -9.35 24.11
CA SER A 166 -15.08 -10.67 24.50
C SER A 166 -16.18 -11.74 24.46
N TYR A 167 -15.88 -12.93 23.94
CA TYR A 167 -16.81 -14.06 24.08
C TYR A 167 -16.95 -14.52 25.53
N ARG A 168 -15.84 -14.58 26.27
CA ARG A 168 -15.78 -15.14 27.62
C ARG A 168 -16.40 -14.19 28.65
N THR A 169 -15.94 -12.94 28.68
CA THR A 169 -16.32 -12.00 29.75
C THR A 169 -17.45 -11.05 29.35
N LYS A 170 -17.81 -11.02 28.06
CA LYS A 170 -18.73 -10.03 27.46
C LYS A 170 -18.27 -8.57 27.62
N ALA A 171 -17.06 -8.34 28.11
CA ALA A 171 -16.47 -7.02 28.21
C ALA A 171 -16.31 -6.40 26.82
N LYS A 172 -16.64 -5.11 26.72
CA LYS A 172 -16.52 -4.31 25.50
C LYS A 172 -15.32 -3.38 25.61
N LYS A 173 -14.57 -3.26 24.52
CA LYS A 173 -13.46 -2.32 24.38
C LYS A 173 -13.61 -1.59 23.05
N LYS A 174 -13.44 -0.27 23.04
CA LYS A 174 -13.29 0.47 21.78
C LYS A 174 -12.14 -0.14 20.98
N ALA A 175 -12.34 -0.33 19.68
CA ALA A 175 -11.34 -0.95 18.82
C ALA A 175 -11.46 -0.33 17.44
N ASN A 176 -10.50 0.53 17.11
CA ASN A 176 -10.51 1.34 15.90
C ASN A 176 -9.23 1.06 15.12
N PHE A 177 -9.35 1.00 13.80
CA PHE A 177 -8.24 0.79 12.89
C PHE A 177 -8.53 1.39 11.52
N GLY A 178 -7.50 1.73 10.76
CA GLY A 178 -7.64 2.26 9.40
C GLY A 178 -6.31 2.56 8.74
N ASP A 179 -6.37 2.93 7.46
CA ASP A 179 -5.19 3.21 6.66
C ASP A 179 -4.67 4.62 6.96
N TYR A 180 -3.35 4.75 7.05
CA TYR A 180 -2.57 5.97 7.31
C TYR A 180 -2.81 6.65 8.67
N ARG A 181 -4.07 6.80 9.10
CA ARG A 181 -4.48 7.28 10.42
C ARG A 181 -5.65 6.47 10.96
N ILE A 182 -5.85 6.53 12.27
CA ILE A 182 -6.86 5.72 12.99
C ILE A 182 -8.04 6.61 13.35
N PRO A 183 -9.30 6.17 13.17
CA PRO A 183 -10.43 7.00 13.54
C PRO A 183 -10.53 7.15 15.07
N ASP A 184 -10.92 8.35 15.51
CA ASP A 184 -11.16 8.67 16.93
C ASP A 184 -9.92 8.32 17.81
N SER A 185 -8.77 8.85 17.39
CA SER A 185 -7.45 8.64 17.98
C SER A 185 -6.86 9.90 18.62
N SER A 186 -7.63 10.96 18.85
CA SER A 186 -7.10 12.27 19.30
C SER A 186 -6.32 12.23 20.63
N GLY A 187 -6.56 11.22 21.48
CA GLY A 187 -5.78 10.99 22.70
C GLY A 187 -4.51 10.14 22.49
N LEU A 188 -4.20 9.77 21.26
CA LEU A 188 -3.06 8.95 20.84
C LEU A 188 -2.26 9.67 19.76
N ASP A 189 -2.90 10.13 18.69
CA ASP A 189 -2.27 10.78 17.54
C ASP A 189 -2.07 12.28 17.78
N GLY A 190 -0.84 12.77 17.62
CA GLY A 190 -0.53 14.19 17.80
C GLY A 190 -0.92 15.08 16.63
N GLY A 191 -1.36 14.52 15.49
CA GLY A 191 -1.97 15.31 14.42
C GLY A 191 -1.00 16.03 13.48
N ALA A 192 0.30 15.78 13.55
CA ALA A 192 1.31 16.45 12.71
C ALA A 192 1.88 15.50 11.64
N ALA A 193 1.85 15.90 10.37
CA ALA A 193 2.32 15.10 9.23
C ALA A 193 1.67 13.71 9.19
N GLU A 194 2.38 12.62 9.45
CA GLU A 194 1.82 11.26 9.51
C GLU A 194 1.20 10.91 10.88
N PHE A 195 0.64 9.70 11.03
CA PHE A 195 0.20 9.21 12.33
C PHE A 195 1.37 9.11 13.32
N MET A 196 1.28 9.86 14.42
CA MET A 196 2.33 9.94 15.43
C MET A 196 1.77 9.65 16.83
N PRO A 197 1.98 8.45 17.40
CA PRO A 197 1.41 8.08 18.69
C PRO A 197 2.18 8.71 19.87
N TYR A 198 1.57 9.66 20.58
CA TYR A 198 2.03 10.23 21.85
C TYR A 198 1.50 9.42 23.03
N GLY A 199 2.02 8.20 23.18
CA GLY A 199 1.66 7.29 24.27
C GLY A 199 1.00 6.01 23.76
N GLY A 200 0.15 5.42 24.60
CA GLY A 200 -0.49 4.13 24.34
C GLY A 200 0.42 2.92 24.54
N GLU A 201 -0.17 1.76 24.82
CA GLU A 201 0.59 0.53 25.05
C GLU A 201 0.98 -0.15 23.73
N GLY A 202 2.25 -0.46 23.52
CA GLY A 202 2.70 -1.29 22.38
C GLY A 202 2.98 -0.55 21.07
N TRP A 203 3.15 0.78 21.10
CA TRP A 203 3.53 1.61 19.94
C TRP A 203 5.03 1.88 19.82
N GLY A 204 5.84 1.37 20.76
CA GLY A 204 7.28 1.65 20.79
C GLY A 204 8.03 1.16 19.55
N THR A 205 7.64 0.02 18.98
CA THR A 205 8.26 -0.51 17.74
C THR A 205 7.91 0.36 16.54
N TYR A 206 6.66 0.81 16.42
CA TYR A 206 6.25 1.76 15.39
C TYR A 206 7.08 3.04 15.46
N LEU A 207 7.19 3.69 16.64
CA LEU A 207 7.96 4.92 16.80
C LEU A 207 9.46 4.73 16.49
N ASN A 208 10.06 3.68 17.04
CA ASN A 208 11.50 3.44 16.89
C ASN A 208 11.92 3.11 15.45
N MET A 209 11.00 2.62 14.60
CA MET A 209 11.29 2.38 13.18
C MET A 209 11.48 3.69 12.40
N TYR A 210 10.80 4.77 12.80
CA TYR A 210 10.91 6.09 12.17
C TYR A 210 12.06 6.94 12.71
N SER A 211 12.68 6.54 13.83
CA SER A 211 13.87 7.21 14.35
C SER A 211 15.02 7.22 13.35
N ASN A 212 15.84 8.26 13.43
CA ASN A 212 17.05 8.36 12.62
C ASN A 212 18.18 7.54 13.25
N PHE A 213 19.02 6.93 12.42
CA PHE A 213 20.22 6.26 12.92
C PHE A 213 21.15 7.29 13.58
N GLY A 214 21.73 6.92 14.72
CA GLY A 214 22.55 7.83 15.51
C GLY A 214 21.79 8.93 16.26
N GLU A 215 20.46 8.90 16.31
CA GLU A 215 19.66 9.77 17.17
C GLU A 215 20.05 9.57 18.64
N LYS A 216 20.28 10.68 19.37
CA LYS A 216 20.82 10.64 20.73
C LYS A 216 19.87 9.88 21.67
N GLY A 217 20.31 8.73 22.16
CA GLY A 217 19.55 7.89 23.09
C GLY A 217 18.81 6.74 22.43
N ILE A 218 18.90 6.58 21.11
CA ILE A 218 18.32 5.48 20.34
C ILE A 218 19.45 4.72 19.67
N SER A 219 19.59 3.41 19.97
CA SER A 219 20.62 2.58 19.34
C SER A 219 20.16 2.06 17.98
N ASP A 220 21.10 1.88 17.05
CA ASP A 220 20.81 1.28 15.74
C ASP A 220 20.21 -0.13 15.87
N ASP A 221 20.63 -0.89 16.89
CA ASP A 221 20.06 -2.21 17.23
C ASP A 221 18.56 -2.13 17.58
N LEU A 222 18.15 -1.06 18.28
CA LEU A 222 16.75 -0.84 18.63
C LEU A 222 15.90 -0.53 17.40
N VAL A 223 16.40 0.35 16.51
CA VAL A 223 15.75 0.70 15.24
C VAL A 223 15.60 -0.54 14.36
N GLN A 224 16.66 -1.37 14.25
CA GLN A 224 16.63 -2.61 13.47
C GLN A 224 15.66 -3.64 14.04
N ALA A 225 15.64 -3.84 15.36
CA ALA A 225 14.69 -4.76 16.00
C ALA A 225 13.24 -4.29 15.83
N ALA A 226 12.99 -2.99 15.96
CA ALA A 226 11.69 -2.38 15.73
C ALA A 226 11.21 -2.54 14.28
N THR A 227 12.10 -2.26 13.33
CA THR A 227 11.85 -2.43 11.89
C THR A 227 11.53 -3.89 11.56
N ALA A 228 12.29 -4.83 12.13
CA ALA A 228 12.02 -6.25 11.92
C ALA A 228 10.65 -6.67 12.48
N GLU A 229 10.26 -6.16 13.66
CA GLU A 229 8.97 -6.46 14.29
C GLU A 229 7.78 -5.90 13.51
N GLU A 230 7.82 -4.63 13.07
CA GLU A 230 6.72 -4.04 12.27
C GLU A 230 6.59 -4.70 10.89
N GLN A 231 7.67 -5.27 10.36
CA GLN A 231 7.63 -5.99 9.10
C GLN A 231 7.18 -7.45 9.24
N ARG A 232 7.03 -8.04 10.44
CA ARG A 232 6.74 -9.47 10.61
C ARG A 232 5.50 -9.98 9.87
N GLU A 233 5.54 -11.26 9.50
CA GLU A 233 4.38 -12.01 8.99
C GLU A 233 3.63 -12.70 10.13
N TRP A 234 3.32 -11.94 11.18
CA TRP A 234 2.79 -12.47 12.44
C TRP A 234 1.48 -13.24 12.26
N TRP A 235 0.72 -12.97 11.19
CA TRP A 235 -0.50 -13.70 10.83
C TRP A 235 -0.26 -15.17 10.46
N LYS A 236 0.98 -15.54 10.10
CA LYS A 236 1.39 -16.95 9.85
C LYS A 236 1.50 -17.78 11.14
N GLY A 237 1.51 -17.15 12.32
CA GLY A 237 1.56 -17.83 13.62
C GLY A 237 2.78 -18.75 13.75
N GLU A 238 2.57 -20.01 14.15
CA GLU A 238 3.67 -20.98 14.31
C GLU A 238 4.43 -21.31 13.01
N LYS A 239 3.85 -20.98 11.85
CA LYS A 239 4.49 -21.17 10.54
C LYS A 239 5.33 -19.96 10.09
N GLU A 240 5.34 -18.89 10.89
CA GLU A 240 6.13 -17.69 10.59
C GLU A 240 7.63 -18.01 10.56
N ASN A 241 8.32 -17.49 9.54
CA ASN A 241 9.78 -17.45 9.52
C ASN A 241 10.21 -16.05 9.94
N ILE A 242 10.69 -15.91 11.17
CA ILE A 242 11.16 -14.63 11.69
C ILE A 242 12.55 -14.37 11.13
N VAL A 243 12.68 -13.32 10.33
CA VAL A 243 13.96 -12.87 9.79
C VAL A 243 14.31 -11.55 10.44
N THR A 244 15.50 -11.49 11.04
CA THR A 244 16.06 -10.31 11.68
C THR A 244 17.49 -10.09 11.20
N TRP A 245 18.05 -8.92 11.50
CA TRP A 245 19.39 -8.58 11.06
C TRP A 245 20.16 -7.73 12.07
N LYS A 246 21.47 -7.66 11.85
CA LYS A 246 22.39 -6.72 12.50
C LYS A 246 23.34 -6.12 11.49
N THR A 247 23.37 -4.80 11.39
CA THR A 247 24.34 -4.06 10.59
C THR A 247 25.67 -3.94 11.33
N ARG A 248 26.78 -4.25 10.66
CA ARG A 248 28.13 -4.05 11.17
C ARG A 248 28.85 -3.02 10.32
N LYS A 249 29.34 -1.96 10.96
CA LYS A 249 30.14 -0.92 10.32
C LYS A 249 31.58 -0.99 10.83
N THR A 250 32.51 -1.24 9.93
CA THR A 250 33.95 -1.15 10.21
C THR A 250 34.49 0.06 9.44
N LYS A 251 35.28 0.90 10.11
CA LYS A 251 35.81 2.11 9.47
C LYS A 251 36.66 1.75 8.25
N GLY A 252 36.29 2.26 7.08
CA GLY A 252 37.02 2.03 5.82
C GLY A 252 36.67 0.73 5.10
N GLU A 253 35.65 -0.01 5.56
CA GLU A 253 35.13 -1.19 4.88
C GLU A 253 33.65 -0.99 4.55
N PRO A 254 33.14 -1.57 3.44
CA PRO A 254 31.70 -1.61 3.19
C PRO A 254 30.96 -2.25 4.36
N CYS A 255 29.76 -1.75 4.67
CA CYS A 255 28.95 -2.33 5.74
C CYS A 255 28.62 -3.80 5.43
N SER A 256 28.37 -4.58 6.47
CA SER A 256 27.83 -5.93 6.31
C SER A 256 26.58 -6.10 7.15
N VAL A 257 25.67 -6.95 6.67
CA VAL A 257 24.42 -7.25 7.36
C VAL A 257 24.39 -8.72 7.71
N ASP A 258 24.46 -9.03 9.00
CA ASP A 258 24.23 -10.38 9.49
C ASP A 258 22.74 -10.68 9.50
N ILE A 259 22.33 -11.72 8.78
CA ILE A 259 20.95 -12.18 8.71
C ILE A 259 20.76 -13.35 9.66
N TYR A 260 19.67 -13.31 10.40
CA TYR A 260 19.23 -14.36 11.31
C TYR A 260 17.86 -14.86 10.88
N ARG A 261 17.66 -16.17 10.91
CA ARG A 261 16.37 -16.81 10.66
C ARG A 261 15.97 -17.61 11.89
N ASN A 262 14.80 -17.32 12.45
CA ASN A 262 14.29 -17.87 13.70
C ASN A 262 15.35 -17.79 14.83
N GLY A 263 16.03 -16.65 14.92
CA GLY A 263 17.08 -16.38 15.92
C GLY A 263 18.43 -17.06 15.66
N LYS A 264 18.58 -17.86 14.61
CA LYS A 264 19.85 -18.51 14.25
C LYS A 264 20.55 -17.71 13.15
N PHE A 265 21.86 -17.50 13.29
CA PHE A 265 22.66 -16.90 12.23
C PHE A 265 22.53 -17.72 10.94
N LEU A 266 22.27 -17.02 9.84
CA LEU A 266 22.07 -17.62 8.53
C LEU A 266 23.26 -17.33 7.60
N GLN A 267 23.50 -16.05 7.34
CA GLN A 267 24.56 -15.57 6.45
C GLN A 267 24.87 -14.09 6.71
N THR A 268 26.00 -13.64 6.20
CA THR A 268 26.32 -12.21 6.13
C THR A 268 26.15 -11.74 4.69
N LEU A 269 25.37 -10.67 4.48
CA LEU A 269 25.28 -9.95 3.22
C LEU A 269 26.33 -8.84 3.22
N LYS A 270 27.16 -8.78 2.16
CA LYS A 270 28.09 -7.67 1.97
C LYS A 270 27.37 -6.55 1.23
N THR A 271 27.36 -5.37 1.81
CA THR A 271 26.88 -4.18 1.10
C THR A 271 28.00 -3.56 0.27
N LYS A 272 27.64 -2.70 -0.69
CA LYS A 272 28.60 -2.07 -1.62
C LYS A 272 28.96 -0.63 -1.27
N VAL A 273 28.36 -0.07 -0.22
CA VAL A 273 28.58 1.33 0.21
C VAL A 273 28.93 1.42 1.69
N ASP A 274 29.61 2.49 2.10
CA ASP A 274 29.97 2.76 3.51
C ASP A 274 28.96 3.75 4.10
N SER A 275 27.71 3.30 4.26
CA SER A 275 26.62 4.13 4.79
C SER A 275 25.75 3.32 5.76
N LEU A 276 24.81 3.99 6.43
CA LEU A 276 23.77 3.31 7.20
C LEU A 276 22.68 2.82 6.25
N TYR A 277 21.97 1.77 6.66
CA TYR A 277 21.04 1.07 5.81
C TYR A 277 19.69 0.89 6.46
N ARG A 278 18.63 1.16 5.70
CA ARG A 278 17.29 0.67 5.99
C ARG A 278 17.07 -0.65 5.27
N ILE A 279 16.45 -1.60 5.96
CA ILE A 279 16.14 -2.92 5.42
C ILE A 279 14.62 -3.09 5.32
N LYS A 280 14.17 -3.51 4.14
CA LYS A 280 12.78 -3.87 3.86
C LYS A 280 12.72 -5.34 3.48
N GLN A 281 11.71 -6.02 4.00
CA GLN A 281 11.35 -7.37 3.60
C GLN A 281 10.02 -7.36 2.86
N SER A 282 9.99 -8.03 1.72
CA SER A 282 8.80 -8.24 0.90
C SER A 282 9.07 -9.39 -0.06
N ASP A 283 8.06 -9.87 -0.77
CA ASP A 283 8.23 -10.85 -1.83
C ASP A 283 8.48 -10.10 -3.15
N PHE A 284 9.75 -9.85 -3.47
CA PHE A 284 10.13 -8.96 -4.59
C PHE A 284 10.14 -9.68 -5.94
N ASN A 285 10.27 -11.01 -5.94
CA ASN A 285 10.17 -11.85 -7.13
C ASN A 285 8.87 -12.67 -7.20
N TYR A 286 7.92 -12.45 -6.29
CA TYR A 286 6.57 -13.02 -6.30
C TYR A 286 6.56 -14.56 -6.23
N ASP A 287 7.56 -15.14 -5.57
CA ASP A 287 7.73 -16.60 -5.44
C ASP A 287 7.13 -17.17 -4.13
N GLY A 288 6.48 -16.31 -3.34
CA GLY A 288 5.88 -16.62 -2.05
C GLY A 288 6.85 -16.58 -0.88
N PHE A 289 8.12 -16.21 -1.10
CA PHE A 289 9.12 -16.04 -0.06
C PHE A 289 9.48 -14.58 0.12
N ARG A 290 9.82 -14.22 1.37
CA ARG A 290 10.32 -12.88 1.64
C ARG A 290 11.78 -12.77 1.28
N ASP A 291 12.05 -11.74 0.51
CA ASP A 291 13.34 -11.25 0.09
C ASP A 291 13.79 -10.07 0.96
N ILE A 292 15.03 -9.64 0.73
CA ILE A 292 15.65 -8.54 1.48
C ILE A 292 16.03 -7.44 0.50
N LEU A 293 15.58 -6.22 0.79
CA LEU A 293 16.04 -5.01 0.14
C LEU A 293 16.80 -4.16 1.13
N ILE A 294 18.00 -3.77 0.74
CA ILE A 294 18.92 -2.93 1.51
C ILE A 294 18.98 -1.55 0.81
N SER A 295 18.52 -0.52 1.51
CA SER A 295 18.52 0.88 1.06
C SER A 295 19.56 1.68 1.83
N PRO A 296 20.62 2.16 1.20
CA PRO A 296 21.52 3.12 1.80
C PRO A 296 20.77 4.43 2.09
N GLU A 297 21.06 5.09 3.20
CA GLU A 297 20.32 6.28 3.64
C GLU A 297 20.43 7.48 2.68
N TYR A 298 21.56 7.62 1.98
CA TYR A 298 21.86 8.77 1.09
C TYR A 298 22.16 8.34 -0.36
N ASP A 299 21.77 7.13 -0.74
CA ASP A 299 21.97 6.60 -2.09
C ASP A 299 20.61 6.21 -2.66
N LEU A 300 20.45 6.39 -3.96
CA LEU A 300 19.23 6.04 -4.67
C LEU A 300 19.21 4.57 -5.10
N LYS A 301 20.39 3.93 -5.10
CA LYS A 301 20.51 2.51 -5.39
C LYS A 301 19.88 1.66 -4.31
N ARG A 302 19.35 0.51 -4.75
CA ARG A 302 18.73 -0.50 -3.89
C ARG A 302 19.41 -1.84 -4.17
N PHE A 303 19.77 -2.55 -3.10
CA PHE A 303 20.39 -3.86 -3.21
C PHE A 303 19.38 -4.92 -2.79
N VAL A 304 18.95 -5.74 -3.75
CA VAL A 304 17.95 -6.79 -3.53
C VAL A 304 18.64 -8.13 -3.43
N TYR A 305 18.22 -8.92 -2.44
CA TYR A 305 18.67 -10.29 -2.23
C TYR A 305 17.45 -11.20 -2.15
N LEU A 306 17.33 -12.09 -3.14
CA LEU A 306 16.21 -13.01 -3.29
C LEU A 306 16.43 -14.27 -2.45
N TRP A 307 15.39 -14.73 -1.78
CA TRP A 307 15.43 -15.99 -1.04
C TRP A 307 15.49 -17.17 -2.02
N SER A 308 16.41 -18.10 -1.79
CA SER A 308 16.50 -19.35 -2.55
C SER A 308 16.07 -20.53 -1.68
N PRO A 309 14.87 -21.10 -1.88
CA PRO A 309 14.42 -22.27 -1.13
C PRO A 309 15.36 -23.48 -1.28
N LYS A 310 15.98 -23.61 -2.46
CA LYS A 310 16.92 -24.70 -2.78
C LYS A 310 18.20 -24.64 -1.95
N SER A 311 18.77 -23.44 -1.78
CA SER A 311 20.02 -23.27 -1.04
C SER A 311 19.81 -22.94 0.43
N GLY A 312 18.60 -22.51 0.80
CA GLY A 312 18.29 -21.99 2.12
C GLY A 312 19.04 -20.69 2.41
N LYS A 313 19.34 -19.87 1.40
CA LYS A 313 20.15 -18.65 1.50
C LYS A 313 19.60 -17.55 0.61
N TYR A 314 19.96 -16.31 0.92
CA TYR A 314 19.70 -15.17 0.06
C TYR A 314 20.79 -15.02 -0.99
N ALA A 315 20.38 -14.79 -2.24
CA ALA A 315 21.26 -14.54 -3.39
C ALA A 315 21.06 -13.12 -3.91
N GLU A 316 22.15 -12.44 -4.26
CA GLU A 316 22.10 -11.09 -4.83
C GLU A 316 21.41 -11.09 -6.20
N ALA A 317 20.54 -10.10 -6.43
CA ALA A 317 19.87 -9.86 -7.70
C ALA A 317 20.39 -8.55 -8.34
N PRO A 318 21.53 -8.61 -9.04
CA PRO A 318 22.24 -7.42 -9.55
C PRO A 318 21.45 -6.67 -10.65
N GLU A 319 20.43 -7.28 -11.24
CA GLU A 319 19.53 -6.62 -12.18
C GLU A 319 18.82 -5.39 -11.59
N PHE A 320 18.52 -5.39 -10.29
CA PHE A 320 17.85 -4.27 -9.63
C PHE A 320 18.75 -3.06 -9.43
N GLU A 321 20.07 -3.21 -9.50
CA GLU A 321 21.04 -2.11 -9.40
C GLU A 321 21.18 -1.29 -10.69
N LYS A 322 20.50 -1.71 -11.77
CA LYS A 322 20.52 -1.03 -13.07
C LYS A 322 19.63 0.20 -13.11
N VAL A 323 18.82 0.42 -12.08
CA VAL A 323 17.87 1.53 -11.96
C VAL A 323 17.98 2.17 -10.59
N ASP A 324 17.72 3.47 -10.52
CA ASP A 324 17.61 4.19 -9.25
C ASP A 324 16.13 4.28 -8.84
N PHE A 325 15.83 4.63 -7.58
CA PHE A 325 14.44 4.78 -7.07
C PHE A 325 13.53 3.59 -7.42
N THR A 326 13.94 2.39 -7.00
CA THR A 326 13.23 1.15 -7.34
C THR A 326 11.91 0.99 -6.58
N ASP A 327 10.79 0.93 -7.32
CA ASP A 327 9.45 0.61 -6.85
C ASP A 327 8.96 -0.75 -7.39
N PHE A 328 8.27 -1.51 -6.54
CA PHE A 328 7.84 -2.87 -6.82
C PHE A 328 6.32 -2.93 -6.98
N TYR A 329 5.85 -3.48 -8.09
CA TYR A 329 4.43 -3.57 -8.43
C TYR A 329 3.99 -5.04 -8.50
N GLU A 330 3.60 -5.59 -7.36
CA GLU A 330 3.25 -7.01 -7.20
C GLU A 330 2.18 -7.48 -8.18
N ARG A 331 1.07 -6.75 -8.31
CA ARG A 331 -0.02 -7.13 -9.23
C ARG A 331 0.40 -7.16 -10.70
N ALA A 332 1.43 -6.39 -11.07
CA ALA A 332 1.95 -6.32 -12.43
C ALA A 332 3.18 -7.22 -12.67
N ASN A 333 3.66 -7.89 -11.61
CA ASN A 333 4.90 -8.66 -11.59
C ASN A 333 6.09 -7.90 -12.18
N CYS A 334 6.24 -6.63 -11.81
CA CYS A 334 7.28 -5.78 -12.37
C CYS A 334 7.89 -4.83 -11.35
N VAL A 335 9.08 -4.38 -11.71
CA VAL A 335 9.85 -3.40 -10.97
C VAL A 335 10.13 -2.22 -11.87
N VAL A 336 9.84 -1.05 -11.36
CA VAL A 336 10.10 0.21 -12.03
C VAL A 336 11.23 0.90 -11.30
N GLY A 337 12.19 1.45 -12.03
CA GLY A 337 13.05 2.46 -11.46
C GLY A 337 13.13 3.66 -12.38
N ILE A 338 13.73 4.71 -11.86
CA ILE A 338 13.85 6.00 -12.50
C ILE A 338 15.33 6.23 -12.77
N LYS A 339 15.63 6.73 -13.97
CA LYS A 339 16.92 7.29 -14.29
C LYS A 339 16.70 8.75 -14.62
N GLN A 340 17.33 9.63 -13.84
CA GLN A 340 17.24 11.05 -14.13
C GLN A 340 18.05 11.35 -15.40
N VAL A 341 17.39 11.83 -16.45
CA VAL A 341 18.03 12.16 -17.72
C VAL A 341 18.14 13.68 -17.80
N CYS A 342 19.33 14.22 -17.50
CA CYS A 342 19.81 15.58 -17.78
C CYS A 342 18.87 16.78 -17.48
N HIS A 343 19.35 17.73 -16.65
CA HIS A 343 18.78 19.09 -16.51
C HIS A 343 17.26 19.18 -16.23
N HIS A 344 16.74 18.42 -15.26
CA HIS A 344 15.41 18.61 -14.65
C HIS A 344 14.17 18.58 -15.58
N ASP A 345 14.33 18.43 -16.89
CA ASP A 345 13.22 18.61 -17.84
C ASP A 345 12.50 17.29 -18.19
N VAL A 346 13.17 16.13 -18.04
CA VAL A 346 12.60 14.81 -18.33
C VAL A 346 13.13 13.73 -17.38
N GLU A 347 12.31 12.70 -17.16
CA GLU A 347 12.61 11.50 -16.38
C GLU A 347 12.42 10.27 -17.26
N GLU A 348 13.37 9.33 -17.19
CA GLU A 348 13.26 8.02 -17.84
C GLU A 348 12.84 6.98 -16.80
N TYR A 349 11.64 6.43 -16.99
CA TYR A 349 11.13 5.31 -16.21
C TYR A 349 11.47 4.02 -16.93
N ILE A 350 12.01 3.06 -16.18
CA ILE A 350 12.54 1.80 -16.71
C ILE A 350 11.81 0.68 -16.00
N MET A 351 11.05 -0.12 -16.76
CA MET A 351 10.31 -1.26 -16.25
C MET A 351 11.01 -2.58 -16.59
N TYR A 352 11.33 -3.34 -15.55
CA TYR A 352 11.70 -4.75 -15.63
C TYR A 352 10.50 -5.61 -15.26
N LYS A 353 10.17 -6.59 -16.10
CA LYS A 353 9.07 -7.53 -15.83
C LYS A 353 9.64 -8.91 -15.51
N LEU A 354 9.08 -9.57 -14.50
CA LEU A 354 9.42 -10.95 -14.20
C LEU A 354 8.81 -11.86 -15.26
N LEU A 355 9.65 -12.50 -16.07
CA LEU A 355 9.28 -13.50 -17.07
C LEU A 355 10.24 -14.70 -16.95
N ASP A 356 9.68 -15.91 -16.89
CA ASP A 356 10.45 -17.16 -16.78
C ASP A 356 11.51 -17.11 -15.65
N ASP A 357 11.07 -16.69 -14.46
CA ASP A 357 11.86 -16.51 -13.23
C ASP A 357 13.03 -15.50 -13.36
N LYS A 358 12.96 -14.58 -14.33
CA LYS A 358 13.97 -13.54 -14.53
C LYS A 358 13.34 -12.18 -14.80
N PHE A 359 13.89 -11.14 -14.19
CA PHE A 359 13.55 -9.77 -14.53
C PHE A 359 14.22 -9.38 -15.86
N VAL A 360 13.39 -9.09 -16.86
CA VAL A 360 13.84 -8.63 -18.17
C VAL A 360 13.37 -7.20 -18.42
N LEU A 361 14.22 -6.38 -19.06
CA LEU A 361 13.82 -5.05 -19.49
C LEU A 361 12.63 -5.20 -20.45
N TYR A 362 11.49 -4.62 -20.08
CA TYR A 362 10.26 -4.79 -20.84
C TYR A 362 9.81 -3.48 -21.50
N SER A 363 9.94 -2.35 -20.81
CA SER A 363 9.61 -1.05 -21.39
C SER A 363 10.41 0.08 -20.76
N THR A 364 10.70 1.12 -21.54
CA THR A 364 11.09 2.44 -21.03
C THR A 364 10.05 3.48 -21.42
N LEU A 365 9.86 4.48 -20.58
CA LEU A 365 9.02 5.64 -20.83
C LEU A 365 9.75 6.90 -20.39
N VAL A 366 9.93 7.85 -21.31
CA VAL A 366 10.45 9.18 -21.02
C VAL A 366 9.29 10.15 -20.94
N LYS A 367 9.17 10.90 -19.83
CA LYS A 367 8.15 11.95 -19.66
C LYS A 367 8.73 13.19 -18.98
N ARG A 368 8.00 14.30 -19.07
CA ARG A 368 8.27 15.47 -18.22
C ARG A 368 7.76 15.22 -16.80
N PRO A 369 8.41 15.77 -15.75
CA PRO A 369 7.89 15.73 -14.39
C PRO A 369 6.50 16.41 -14.28
N TYR A 370 5.70 15.98 -13.31
CA TYR A 370 4.44 16.63 -12.87
C TYR A 370 3.39 16.88 -13.98
N GLY A 371 3.24 15.97 -14.95
CA GLY A 371 2.18 16.07 -15.96
C GLY A 371 2.15 14.92 -16.98
N SER A 372 1.24 15.04 -17.95
CA SER A 372 0.95 14.00 -18.96
C SER A 372 1.67 14.19 -20.29
N VAL A 373 2.88 14.73 -20.25
CA VAL A 373 3.70 14.93 -21.46
C VAL A 373 4.71 13.81 -21.59
N TYR A 374 4.41 12.85 -22.45
CA TYR A 374 5.28 11.72 -22.76
C TYR A 374 6.11 12.01 -23.99
N CYS A 375 7.41 11.73 -23.94
CA CYS A 375 8.37 12.02 -25.01
C CYS A 375 8.65 10.78 -25.86
N GLU A 376 8.86 9.62 -25.23
CA GLU A 376 9.12 8.36 -25.94
C GLU A 376 8.74 7.16 -25.09
N GLN A 377 8.10 6.15 -25.70
CA GLN A 377 7.96 4.81 -25.14
C GLN A 377 8.67 3.80 -26.03
N ILE A 378 9.40 2.88 -25.42
CA ILE A 378 9.98 1.71 -26.09
C ILE A 378 9.48 0.45 -25.39
N ILE A 379 9.11 -0.57 -26.16
CA ILE A 379 8.79 -1.91 -25.66
C ILE A 379 9.82 -2.89 -26.22
N TYR A 380 10.29 -3.80 -25.37
CA TYR A 380 11.31 -4.79 -25.67
C TYR A 380 10.73 -6.21 -25.56
N ASN A 381 11.24 -7.14 -26.36
CA ASN A 381 11.01 -8.56 -26.13
C ASN A 381 11.99 -9.13 -25.08
N GLN A 382 11.84 -10.42 -24.73
CA GLN A 382 12.71 -11.10 -23.76
C GLN A 382 14.20 -11.12 -24.15
N LYS A 383 14.53 -10.93 -25.44
CA LYS A 383 15.92 -10.84 -25.92
C LYS A 383 16.50 -9.43 -25.83
N GLY A 384 15.69 -8.45 -25.40
CA GLY A 384 16.06 -7.04 -25.36
C GLY A 384 15.96 -6.34 -26.72
N GLU A 385 15.32 -6.95 -27.71
CA GLU A 385 15.10 -6.34 -29.02
C GLU A 385 13.87 -5.43 -28.97
N VAL A 386 13.95 -4.26 -29.61
CA VAL A 386 12.83 -3.32 -29.69
C VAL A 386 11.72 -3.91 -30.55
N VAL A 387 10.52 -4.04 -29.98
CA VAL A 387 9.33 -4.53 -30.69
C VAL A 387 8.32 -3.42 -31.00
N ASP A 388 8.32 -2.35 -30.22
CA ASP A 388 7.50 -1.17 -30.46
C ASP A 388 8.24 0.09 -29.99
N ARG A 389 8.05 1.19 -30.72
CA ARG A 389 8.59 2.51 -30.37
C ARG A 389 7.58 3.58 -30.74
N LYS A 390 7.18 4.37 -29.76
CA LYS A 390 6.26 5.50 -29.93
C LYS A 390 6.94 6.79 -29.53
N LYS A 391 6.91 7.78 -30.42
CA LYS A 391 7.42 9.13 -30.14
C LYS A 391 6.26 10.06 -29.84
N ASN A 392 6.37 10.81 -28.76
CA ASN A 392 5.34 11.68 -28.21
C ASN A 392 3.95 11.02 -28.10
N PRO A 393 3.83 9.82 -27.50
CA PRO A 393 2.54 9.15 -27.38
C PRO A 393 1.60 9.95 -26.47
N LYS A 394 0.31 9.90 -26.77
CA LYS A 394 -0.74 10.32 -25.83
C LYS A 394 -0.88 9.30 -24.70
N TYR A 395 -1.51 9.70 -23.61
CA TYR A 395 -1.79 8.82 -22.47
C TYR A 395 -2.49 7.52 -22.89
N GLU A 396 -3.46 7.58 -23.81
CA GLU A 396 -4.19 6.39 -24.27
C GLU A 396 -3.36 5.48 -25.17
N GLU A 397 -2.19 5.94 -25.61
CA GLU A 397 -1.30 5.23 -26.54
C GLU A 397 -0.11 4.56 -25.82
N ILE A 398 0.19 4.93 -24.57
CA ILE A 398 1.22 4.26 -23.76
C ILE A 398 0.70 2.91 -23.24
N LEU A 399 1.62 2.05 -22.79
CA LEU A 399 1.30 0.74 -22.24
C LEU A 399 0.32 0.87 -21.06
N ASP A 400 -0.69 0.00 -20.96
CA ASP A 400 -1.69 0.02 -19.89
C ASP A 400 -1.08 0.06 -18.48
N PHE A 401 0.07 -0.59 -18.29
CA PHE A 401 0.83 -0.48 -17.05
C PHE A 401 1.25 0.98 -16.76
N TRP A 402 1.86 1.67 -17.72
CA TRP A 402 2.25 3.08 -17.55
C TRP A 402 1.04 3.99 -17.37
N GLN A 403 -0.08 3.69 -18.01
CA GLN A 403 -1.33 4.39 -17.75
C GLN A 403 -1.72 4.27 -16.27
N SER A 404 -1.61 3.07 -15.68
CA SER A 404 -1.92 2.86 -14.26
C SER A 404 -0.96 3.60 -13.32
N VAL A 405 0.35 3.62 -13.62
CA VAL A 405 1.36 4.30 -12.79
C VAL A 405 1.19 5.82 -12.83
N PHE A 406 0.97 6.38 -14.03
CA PHE A 406 0.81 7.82 -14.22
C PHE A 406 -0.65 8.26 -14.24
N PHE A 407 -1.53 7.46 -13.64
CA PHE A 407 -2.95 7.74 -13.62
C PHE A 407 -3.25 9.05 -12.88
N THR A 408 -2.64 9.26 -11.71
CA THR A 408 -2.81 10.48 -10.93
C THR A 408 -2.26 11.70 -11.66
N ASP A 409 -1.11 11.59 -12.33
CA ASP A 409 -0.57 12.65 -13.19
C ASP A 409 -1.54 13.01 -14.31
N LYS A 410 -2.15 11.99 -14.93
CA LYS A 410 -3.17 12.14 -15.97
C LYS A 410 -4.38 12.89 -15.48
N VAL A 411 -5.02 12.40 -14.42
CA VAL A 411 -6.19 13.04 -13.83
C VAL A 411 -5.84 14.47 -13.44
N THR A 412 -4.76 14.70 -12.71
CA THR A 412 -4.38 16.05 -12.26
C THR A 412 -4.14 17.02 -13.42
N SER A 413 -3.50 16.56 -14.50
CA SER A 413 -3.24 17.40 -15.68
C SER A 413 -4.48 17.71 -16.54
N GLU A 414 -5.52 16.87 -16.49
CA GLU A 414 -6.80 17.16 -17.16
C GLU A 414 -7.65 18.17 -16.37
N LEU A 415 -7.31 18.39 -15.10
CA LEU A 415 -8.01 19.29 -14.18
C LEU A 415 -7.39 20.70 -14.11
N GLN A 416 -6.20 20.91 -14.68
CA GLN A 416 -5.50 22.20 -14.81
C GLN A 416 -5.71 22.80 -16.20
#